data_AF-F3B1W7-F1
#
_entry.id   AF-F3B1W7-F1
#
_cell.length_a   1.000
_cell.length_b   1.000
_cell.length_c   1.000
_cell.angle_alpha   90.00
_cell.angle_beta   90.00
_cell.angle_gamma   90.00
#
_symmetry.space_group_name_H-M   'P 1'
#
loop_
_entity.id
_entity.type
_entity.pdbx_description
1 polymer ?
#
loop_
_entity_poly.entity_id
_entity_poly.type
_entity_poly.pdbx_seq_one_letter_code
_entity_poly.pdbx_strand_id
1 'polypeptide(L)' 'MERERIDNIEVLEYVLFCIEGIAEKIGKDGGEVYRMLTENSDILNSYIVPVYDVLHTQGKDYIVEDILDVMRKRGLTV' A
#
# COMPACT_ATOMS: atom_id res chain seq x y z
N MET A 1 -14.50 7.26 6.83
CA MET A 1 -13.19 6.79 7.31
C MET A 1 -12.27 7.99 7.25
N GLU A 2 -11.58 8.31 8.34
CA GLU A 2 -10.59 9.38 8.35
C GLU A 2 -9.43 9.02 7.41
N ARG A 3 -8.91 10.04 6.72
CA ARG A 3 -7.72 9.91 5.88
C ARG A 3 -6.52 10.16 6.75
N GLU A 4 -5.67 9.16 6.91
CA GLU A 4 -4.41 9.35 7.60
C GLU A 4 -3.33 9.81 6.62
N ARG A 5 -2.38 10.57 7.16
CA ARG A 5 -1.26 11.12 6.41
C ARG A 5 0.02 10.53 6.98
N ILE A 6 1.02 10.43 6.11
CA ILE A 6 2.37 10.11 6.54
C ILE A 6 2.87 11.25 7.43
N ASP A 7 3.14 10.95 8.69
CA ASP A 7 3.50 11.93 9.72
C ASP A 7 4.92 11.74 10.29
N ASN A 8 5.53 10.58 10.03
CA ASN A 8 6.88 10.24 10.48
C ASN A 8 7.64 9.38 9.45
N ILE A 9 8.93 9.19 9.70
CA ILE A 9 9.83 8.49 8.78
C ILE A 9 9.57 6.98 8.71
N GLU A 10 9.14 6.36 9.81
CA GLU A 10 8.90 4.92 9.89
C GLU A 10 7.68 4.53 9.03
N VAL A 11 6.63 5.36 9.06
CA VAL A 11 5.46 5.23 8.19
C VAL A 11 5.84 5.48 6.72
N LEU A 12 6.71 6.45 6.45
CA LEU A 12 7.19 6.70 5.08
C LEU A 12 7.95 5.48 4.53
N GLU A 13 8.88 4.91 5.32
CA GLU A 13 9.64 3.72 4.95
C GLU A 13 8.73 2.51 4.72
N TYR A 14 7.72 2.33 5.56
CA TYR A 14 6.71 1.28 5.38
C TYR A 14 5.88 1.46 4.10
N VAL A 15 5.46 2.70 3.79
CA VAL A 15 4.72 2.99 2.55
C VAL A 15 5.59 2.68 1.33
N LEU A 16 6.86 3.09 1.33
CA LEU A 16 7.81 2.77 0.26
C LEU A 16 8.01 1.26 0.14
N PHE A 17 8.17 0.56 1.26
CA PHE A 17 8.26 -0.90 1.29
C PHE A 17 7.04 -1.58 0.65
N CYS A 18 5.83 -1.11 0.97
CA CYS A 18 4.59 -1.65 0.38
C CYS A 18 4.55 -1.41 -1.13
N ILE A 19 4.88 -0.19 -1.57
CA ILE A 19 4.87 0.18 -2.99
C ILE A 19 5.82 -0.72 -3.78
N GLU A 20 7.08 -0.84 -3.34
CA GLU A 20 8.10 -1.65 -4.03
C GLU A 20 7.77 -3.14 -3.98
N GLY A 21 7.27 -3.65 -2.85
CA GLY A 21 6.86 -5.04 -2.72
C GLY A 21 5.70 -5.42 -3.65
N ILE A 22 4.73 -4.52 -3.82
CA ILE A 22 3.63 -4.68 -4.78
C ILE A 22 4.16 -4.61 -6.21
N ALA A 23 5.02 -3.63 -6.52
CA ALA A 23 5.62 -3.46 -7.85
C ALA A 23 6.36 -4.72 -8.30
N GLU A 24 7.21 -5.27 -7.43
CA GLU A 24 7.91 -6.53 -7.66
C GLU A 24 6.92 -7.68 -7.92
N LYS A 25 5.83 -7.76 -7.14
CA LYS A 25 4.85 -8.85 -7.23
C LYS A 25 4.03 -8.84 -8.52
N ILE A 26 3.68 -7.66 -9.03
CA ILE A 26 2.83 -7.51 -10.23
C ILE A 26 3.60 -7.12 -11.50
N GLY A 27 4.94 -7.00 -11.40
CA GLY A 27 5.81 -6.69 -12.53
C GLY A 27 5.64 -5.26 -13.07
N LYS A 28 5.36 -4.29 -12.20
CA LYS A 28 5.25 -2.86 -12.53
C LYS A 28 6.33 -2.05 -11.80
N ASP A 29 6.55 -0.80 -12.21
CA ASP A 29 7.41 0.11 -11.44
C ASP A 29 6.68 0.75 -10.25
N GLY A 30 7.44 1.18 -9.25
CA GLY A 30 6.90 1.80 -8.04
C GLY A 30 6.10 3.08 -8.30
N GLY A 31 6.40 3.83 -9.36
CA GLY A 31 5.65 5.02 -9.75
C GLY A 31 4.26 4.68 -10.30
N GLU A 32 4.14 3.61 -11.09
CA GLU A 32 2.85 3.06 -11.50
C GLU A 32 2.02 2.61 -10.30
N VAL A 33 2.61 1.85 -9.37
CA VAL A 33 1.93 1.39 -8.16
C VAL A 33 1.51 2.56 -7.28
N TYR A 34 2.37 3.57 -7.10
CA TYR A 34 2.03 4.78 -6.35
C TYR A 34 0.79 5.47 -6.92
N ARG A 35 0.72 5.67 -8.25
CA ARG A 35 -0.48 6.22 -8.91
C ARG A 35 -1.70 5.33 -8.71
N MET A 36 -1.56 4.01 -8.77
CA MET A 36 -2.67 3.08 -8.49
C MET A 36 -3.22 3.26 -7.07
N LEU A 37 -2.35 3.45 -6.08
CA LEU A 37 -2.72 3.58 -4.66
C LEU A 37 -3.21 4.98 -4.25
N THR A 38 -3.00 6.01 -5.09
CA THR A 38 -3.28 7.43 -4.75
C THR A 38 -4.18 8.16 -5.76
N GLU A 39 -3.83 8.15 -7.05
CA GLU A 39 -4.58 8.87 -8.09
C GLU A 39 -5.80 8.06 -8.56
N ASN A 40 -5.60 6.75 -8.73
CA ASN A 40 -6.65 5.83 -9.19
C ASN A 40 -7.47 5.25 -8.03
N SER A 41 -7.03 5.44 -6.79
CA SER A 41 -7.72 5.00 -5.58
C SER A 41 -7.21 5.78 -4.36
N ASP A 42 -7.92 5.71 -3.23
CA ASP A 42 -7.46 6.31 -1.97
C ASP A 42 -6.81 5.28 -1.03
N ILE A 43 -6.32 4.14 -1.56
CA ILE A 43 -5.87 2.99 -0.74
C ILE A 43 -4.70 3.39 0.17
N LEU A 44 -3.80 4.26 -0.29
CA LEU A 44 -2.68 4.71 0.53
C LEU A 44 -3.16 5.38 1.83
N ASN A 45 -4.02 6.40 1.74
CA ASN A 45 -4.44 7.18 2.92
C ASN A 45 -5.61 6.55 3.68
N SER A 46 -6.41 5.69 3.04
CA SER A 46 -7.59 5.07 3.67
C SER A 46 -7.38 3.63 4.10
N TYR A 47 -6.23 3.04 3.79
CA TYR A 47 -5.89 1.68 4.20
C TYR A 47 -4.44 1.55 4.66
N ILE A 48 -3.46 1.76 3.78
CA ILE A 48 -2.04 1.45 4.06
C ILE A 48 -1.51 2.25 5.26
N VAL A 49 -1.73 3.57 5.30
CA VAL A 49 -1.31 4.40 6.43
C VAL A 49 -2.07 4.03 7.72
N PRO A 50 -3.41 3.97 7.74
CA PRO A 50 -4.17 3.61 8.95
C PRO A 50 -3.85 2.24 9.57
N VAL A 51 -3.39 1.27 8.77
CA VAL A 51 -3.10 -0.09 9.27
C VAL A 51 -1.63 -0.30 9.62
N TYR A 52 -0.79 0.75 9.55
CA TYR A 52 0.65 0.67 9.83
C TYR A 52 0.94 -0.12 11.10
N ASP A 53 0.37 0.29 12.24
CA ASP A 53 0.62 -0.31 13.57
C ASP A 53 0.36 -1.82 13.62
N VAL A 54 -0.55 -2.32 12.79
CA VAL A 54 -0.91 -3.75 12.76
C VAL A 54 -0.09 -4.50 11.70
N LEU A 55 -0.07 -4.00 10.46
CA LEU A 55 0.52 -4.73 9.34
C LEU A 55 2.05 -4.70 9.34
N HIS A 56 2.72 -3.66 9.86
CA HIS A 56 4.20 -3.58 9.82
C HIS A 56 4.90 -4.69 10.63
N THR A 57 4.17 -5.37 11.51
CA THR A 57 4.66 -6.51 12.30
C THR A 57 4.62 -7.85 11.54
N GLN A 58 3.97 -7.87 10.39
CA GLN A 58 3.75 -9.09 9.60
C GLN A 58 4.88 -9.33 8.59
N GLY A 59 4.92 -10.54 8.02
CA GLY A 59 5.89 -10.87 6.97
C GLY A 59 5.59 -10.15 5.66
N LYS A 60 6.63 -9.89 4.86
CA LYS A 60 6.55 -9.21 3.55
C LYS A 60 5.43 -9.78 2.66
N ASP A 61 5.42 -11.09 2.45
CA ASP A 61 4.46 -11.73 1.54
C ASP A 61 3.01 -11.53 1.98
N TYR A 62 2.75 -11.54 3.30
CA TYR A 62 1.41 -11.32 3.83
C TYR A 62 0.96 -9.87 3.61
N ILE A 63 1.82 -8.90 3.94
CA ILE A 63 1.52 -7.46 3.75
C ILE A 63 1.19 -7.18 2.28
N VAL A 64 2.00 -7.70 1.37
CA VAL A 64 1.82 -7.49 -0.08
C VAL A 64 0.53 -8.13 -0.57
N GLU A 65 0.23 -9.38 -0.21
CA GLU A 65 -1.00 -10.04 -0.64
C GLU A 65 -2.26 -9.37 -0.05
N ASP A 66 -2.22 -8.93 1.20
CA ASP A 66 -3.34 -8.24 1.84
C ASP A 66 -3.68 -6.91 1.12
N ILE A 67 -2.66 -6.11 0.79
CA ILE A 67 -2.87 -4.86 0.05
C ILE A 67 -3.37 -5.16 -1.38
N LEU A 68 -2.83 -6.18 -2.05
CA LEU A 68 -3.31 -6.60 -3.37
C LEU A 68 -4.78 -7.02 -3.34
N ASP A 69 -5.22 -7.72 -2.30
CA ASP A 69 -6.62 -8.08 -2.11
C ASP A 69 -7.51 -6.84 -1.91
N VAL A 70 -7.03 -5.84 -1.17
CA VAL A 70 -7.73 -4.54 -1.08
C VAL A 70 -7.79 -3.85 -2.43
N MET A 71 -6.72 -3.83 -3.22
CA MET A 71 -6.71 -3.26 -4.56
C MET A 71 -7.76 -3.92 -5.46
N ARG A 72 -7.82 -5.26 -5.47
CA ARG A 72 -8.82 -6.04 -6.23
C ARG A 72 -10.25 -5.74 -5.76
N LYS A 73 -10.49 -5.71 -4.45
CA LYS A 73 -11.81 -5.37 -3.87
C LYS A 73 -12.27 -3.95 -4.21
N ARG A 74 -11.33 -3.04 -4.46
CA ARG A 74 -11.62 -1.67 -4.91
C ARG A 74 -11.66 -1.51 -6.43
N GLY A 75 -11.62 -2.62 -7.18
CA GLY A 75 -11.79 -2.63 -8.64
C GLY A 75 -10.55 -2.25 -9.42
N LEU A 76 -9.37 -2.22 -8.80
CA LEU A 76 -8.12 -2.03 -9.51
C LEU A 76 -7.68 -3.35 -10.18
N THR A 77 -7.22 -3.24 -11.42
CA THR A 77 -6.58 -4.35 -12.14
C THR A 77 -5.10 -4.39 -11.77
N VAL A 78 -4.74 -5.40 -10.98
CA VAL A 78 -3.38 -5.67 -10.50
C VAL A 78 -2.70 -6.74 -11.33
#